data_AF-D8LBN7-F1
#
_entry.id   AF-D8LBN7-F1
#
_cell.length_a   1.000
_cell.length_b   1.000
_cell.length_c   1.000
_cell.angle_alpha   90.00
_cell.angle_beta   90.00
_cell.angle_gamma   90.00
#
_symmetry.space_group_name_H-M   'P 1'
#
loop_
_entity.id
_entity.type
_entity.pdbx_description
1 polymer ?
#
loop_
_entity_poly.entity_id
_entity_poly.type
_entity_poly.pdbx_seq_one_letter_code
_entity_poly.pdbx_strand_id
1 'polypeptide(L)'
;MTPEDIQPIEQAMAMLTPEALGMVPYAHPYISPPSILSGEIRYLHIAQEATFSIGVFVLPPGACMPLHDHPDMLTNTRAGP
;
A
#
# COMPACT_ATOMS: atom_id res chain seq x y z
N MET A 1 -14.63 15.46 -3.43
CA MET A 1 -13.45 15.63 -2.56
C MET A 1 -12.69 16.85 -3.01
N THR A 2 -12.53 17.80 -2.11
CA THR A 2 -11.70 19.00 -2.23
C THR A 2 -10.30 18.73 -1.63
N PRO A 3 -9.30 19.59 -1.86
CA PRO A 3 -8.01 19.47 -1.18
C PRO A 3 -8.11 19.47 0.35
N GLU A 4 -9.06 20.23 0.90
CA GLU A 4 -9.33 20.29 2.34
C GLU A 4 -9.86 18.95 2.88
N ASP A 5 -10.61 18.20 2.07
CA ASP A 5 -11.07 16.85 2.43
C ASP A 5 -9.93 15.81 2.41
N ILE A 6 -8.85 16.06 1.66
CA ILE A 6 -7.74 15.12 1.46
C ILE A 6 -6.66 15.28 2.54
N GLN A 7 -6.43 16.50 3.02
CA GLN A 7 -5.36 16.82 3.96
C GLN A 7 -5.36 15.92 5.22
N PRO A 8 -6.51 15.60 5.87
CA PRO A 8 -6.52 14.68 7.01
C PRO A 8 -6.05 13.27 6.65
N ILE A 9 -6.36 12.80 5.44
CA ILE A 9 -5.93 11.48 4.93
C ILE A 9 -4.42 11.48 4.73
N GLU A 10 -3.85 12.53 4.13
CA GLU A 10 -2.40 12.66 3.97
C GLU A 10 -1.66 12.67 5.31
N GLN A 11 -2.18 13.39 6.29
CA GLN A 11 -1.62 13.43 7.64
C GLN A 11 -1.68 12.06 8.32
N ALA A 12 -2.81 11.34 8.20
CA ALA A 12 -2.94 9.99 8.73
C ALA A 12 -1.97 9.01 8.04
N MET A 13 -1.86 9.07 6.71
CA MET A 13 -0.92 8.26 5.93
C MET A 13 0.54 8.57 6.29
N ALA A 14 0.86 9.81 6.63
CA ALA A 14 2.21 10.20 7.05
C ALA A 14 2.64 9.59 8.39
N MET A 15 1.68 9.22 9.24
CA MET A 15 1.91 8.59 10.54
C MET A 15 2.03 7.06 10.46
N LEU A 16 1.70 6.45 9.32
CA LEU A 16 1.81 5.01 9.14
C LEU A 16 3.27 4.58 9.08
N THR A 17 3.65 3.62 9.93
CA THR A 17 4.93 2.92 9.86
C THR A 17 4.71 1.46 9.46
N PRO A 18 5.70 0.79 8.87
CA PRO A 18 5.63 -0.65 8.63
C PRO A 18 5.28 -1.43 9.90
N GLU A 19 5.87 -1.09 11.05
CA GLU A 19 5.61 -1.77 12.32
C GLU A 19 4.17 -1.61 12.79
N ALA A 20 3.58 -0.43 12.61
CA ALA A 20 2.17 -0.17 12.91
C ALA A 20 1.22 -1.03 12.04
N LEU A 21 1.69 -1.46 10.88
CA LEU A 21 1.00 -2.37 9.97
C LEU A 21 1.36 -3.85 10.19
N GLY A 22 2.14 -4.16 11.24
CA GLY A 22 2.66 -5.51 11.49
C GLY A 22 3.74 -5.96 10.51
N MET A 23 4.23 -5.05 9.67
CA MET A 23 5.26 -5.28 8.67
C MET A 23 6.65 -5.13 9.29
N VAL A 24 7.15 -6.19 9.93
CA VAL A 24 8.48 -6.23 10.53
C VAL A 24 9.50 -6.83 9.55
N PRO A 25 10.63 -6.15 9.25
CA PRO A 25 11.65 -6.68 8.35
C PRO A 25 12.18 -8.06 8.80
N TYR A 26 12.50 -8.93 7.84
CA TYR A 26 13.14 -10.24 8.02
C TYR A 26 12.33 -11.37 8.70
N ALA A 27 11.16 -11.08 9.26
CA ALA A 27 10.26 -12.10 9.83
C ALA A 27 8.89 -12.17 9.14
N HIS A 28 8.48 -11.10 8.43
CA HIS A 28 7.16 -11.05 7.82
C HIS A 28 7.16 -11.67 6.41
N PRO A 29 6.31 -12.69 6.13
CA PRO A 29 6.31 -13.42 4.85
C PRO A 29 5.98 -12.53 3.65
N TYR A 30 5.35 -11.37 3.88
CA TYR A 30 5.04 -10.41 2.83
C TYR A 30 6.18 -9.44 2.51
N ILE A 31 7.24 -9.36 3.32
CA ILE A 31 8.40 -8.47 3.07
C ILE A 31 9.59 -9.28 2.59
N SER A 32 9.81 -10.45 3.19
CA SER A 32 10.87 -11.40 2.83
C SER A 32 10.24 -12.69 2.30
N PRO A 33 9.80 -12.70 1.03
CA PRO A 33 9.17 -13.87 0.46
C PRO A 33 10.17 -15.03 0.32
N PRO A 34 9.70 -16.28 0.38
CA PRO A 34 10.46 -17.42 -0.13
C PRO A 34 10.91 -17.17 -1.57
N SER A 35 12.07 -17.70 -1.98
CA SER A 35 12.67 -17.47 -3.30
C SER A 35 11.72 -17.70 -4.48
N ILE A 36 10.78 -18.63 -4.34
CA ILE A 36 9.74 -18.95 -5.33
C ILE A 36 8.71 -17.81 -5.57
N LEU A 37 8.52 -16.90 -4.61
CA LEU A 37 7.59 -15.76 -4.71
C LEU A 37 8.32 -14.41 -4.88
N SER A 38 9.63 -14.47 -5.18
CA SER A 38 10.50 -13.28 -5.23
C SER A 38 10.13 -12.28 -6.32
N GLY A 39 9.33 -12.67 -7.33
CA GLY A 39 8.86 -11.78 -8.40
C GLY A 39 7.43 -11.24 -8.21
N GLU A 40 6.69 -11.71 -7.22
CA GLU A 40 5.26 -11.42 -7.11
C GLU A 40 4.98 -10.16 -6.29
N ILE A 41 4.16 -9.26 -6.86
CA ILE A 41 3.57 -8.14 -6.12
C ILE A 41 2.51 -8.69 -5.19
N ARG A 42 2.60 -8.33 -3.91
CA ARG A 42 1.62 -8.75 -2.90
C ARG A 42 0.74 -7.58 -2.48
N TYR A 43 -0.53 -7.85 -2.23
CA TYR A 43 -1.49 -6.88 -1.73
C TYR A 43 -1.91 -7.25 -0.30
N LEU A 44 -1.68 -6.33 0.63
CA LEU A 44 -2.15 -6.40 2.01
C LEU A 44 -3.43 -5.57 2.11
N HIS A 45 -4.55 -6.26 2.29
CA HIS A 45 -5.83 -5.61 2.50
C HIS A 45 -5.94 -5.09 3.95
N ILE A 46 -6.26 -3.81 4.12
CA ILE A 46 -6.43 -3.20 5.44
C ILE A 46 -7.91 -2.98 5.74
N ALA A 47 -8.63 -2.31 4.84
CA ALA A 47 -10.05 -2.04 5.00
C ALA A 47 -10.74 -1.87 3.65
N GLN A 48 -12.00 -2.29 3.57
CA GLN A 48 -12.91 -2.05 2.44
C GLN A 48 -14.22 -1.49 3.00
N GLU A 49 -14.65 -0.36 2.49
CA GLU A 49 -15.97 0.21 2.74
C GLU A 49 -16.67 0.50 1.40
N ALA A 50 -17.95 0.89 1.46
CA ALA A 50 -18.71 1.24 0.27
C ALA A 50 -18.13 2.46 -0.48
N THR A 51 -17.37 3.32 0.21
CA THR A 51 -16.89 4.61 -0.33
C THR A 51 -15.37 4.70 -0.41
N PHE A 52 -14.63 3.78 0.19
CA PHE A 52 -13.17 3.79 0.14
C PHE A 52 -12.58 2.39 0.37
N SER A 53 -11.31 2.23 -0.02
CA SER A 53 -10.52 1.05 0.28
C SER A 53 -9.11 1.47 0.69
N ILE A 54 -8.52 0.72 1.63
CA ILE A 54 -7.15 0.93 2.09
C ILE A 54 -6.39 -0.38 1.95
N GLY A 55 -5.19 -0.32 1.38
CA GLY A 55 -4.28 -1.46 1.32
C GLY A 55 -2.85 -1.05 1.01
N VAL A 56 -1.95 -2.00 1.13
CA VAL A 56 -0.52 -1.83 0.89
C VAL A 56 -0.05 -2.80 -0.17
N PHE A 57 0.60 -2.27 -1.20
CA PHE A 57 1.31 -3.09 -2.18
C PHE A 57 2.75 -3.28 -1.72
N VAL A 58 3.20 -4.53 -1.65
CA VAL A 58 4.60 -4.86 -1.42
C VAL A 58 5.22 -5.31 -2.72
N LEU A 59 6.12 -4.50 -3.24
CA LEU A 59 6.82 -4.74 -4.51
C LEU A 59 8.22 -5.28 -4.20
N PRO A 60 8.57 -6.51 -4.65
CA PRO A 60 9.94 -6.98 -4.58
C PRO A 60 10.85 -6.22 -5.58
N PRO A 61 12.19 -6.29 -5.41
CA PRO A 61 13.12 -5.65 -6.34
C PRO A 61 12.87 -6.06 -7.80
N GLY A 62 12.74 -5.06 -8.68
CA GLY A 62 12.47 -5.28 -10.10
C GLY A 62 11.01 -5.55 -10.47
N ALA A 63 10.10 -5.68 -9.49
CA ALA A 63 8.67 -5.74 -9.79
C ALA A 63 8.13 -4.39 -10.25
N CYS A 64 7.15 -4.44 -11.15
CA CYS A 64 6.49 -3.28 -11.70
C CYS A 64 4.99 -3.55 -11.78
N MET A 65 4.18 -2.59 -11.31
CA MET A 65 2.76 -2.58 -11.62
C MET A 65 2.60 -2.04 -13.05
N PRO A 66 1.94 -2.77 -13.96
CA PRO A 66 1.63 -2.25 -15.28
C PRO A 66 0.87 -0.93 -15.19
N LEU A 67 1.04 -0.07 -16.20
CA LEU A 67 0.26 1.15 -16.33
C LEU A 67 -1.24 0.82 -16.37
N HIS A 68 -2.01 1.49 -15.52
CA HIS A 68 -3.46 1.31 -15.42
C HIS A 68 -4.12 2.63 -14.98
N ASP A 69 -5.39 2.78 -15.33
CA ASP A 69 -6.22 3.91 -14.92
C ASP A 69 -7.05 3.57 -13.68
N HIS A 70 -7.62 4.62 -13.08
CA HIS A 70 -8.55 4.54 -11.96
C HIS A 70 -9.84 5.32 -12.30
N PRO A 71 -10.73 4.75 -13.14
CA PRO A 71 -11.96 5.44 -13.53
C PRO A 71 -12.85 5.68 -12.31
N ASP A 72 -13.39 6.90 -12.20
CA ASP A 72 -14.29 7.33 -11.12
C ASP A 72 -13.72 7.23 -9.69
N MET A 73 -12.39 7.11 -9.57
CA MET A 73 -11.70 6.97 -8.29
C MET A 73 -10.66 8.08 -8.11
N LEU A 74 -10.47 8.50 -6.86
CA LEU A 74 -9.33 9.32 -6.46
C LEU A 74 -8.37 8.45 -5.64
N THR A 75 -7.12 8.33 -6.08
CA THR A 75 -6.09 7.56 -5.38
C THR A 75 -5.13 8.49 -4.65
N ASN A 76 -4.91 8.24 -3.35
CA ASN A 76 -3.82 8.83 -2.59
C ASN A 76 -2.79 7.73 -2.29
N THR A 77 -1.52 7.95 -2.61
CA THR A 77 -0.46 6.95 -2.44
C THR A 77 0.76 7.59 -1.80
N ARG A 78 1.34 6.87 -0.83
CA ARG A 78 2.59 7.22 -0.18
C ARG A 78 3.55 6.04 -0.32
N ALA A 79 4.76 6.31 -0.83
CA ALA A 79 5.83 5.33 -0.80
C ALA A 79 6.38 5.20 0.63
N GLY A 80 6.66 3.96 1.06
CA GLY A 80 7.44 3.72 2.27
C GLY A 80 8.88 4.22 2.12
N PRO A 81 9.61 4.40 3.25
CA PRO A 81 11.04 4.67 3.22
C PRO A 81 11.86 3.53 2.60
#